data_AF-A0A0P9FG03-F1
#
_entry.id   AF-A0A0P9FG03-F1
#
_cell.length_a   1.000
_cell.length_b   1.000
_cell.length_c   1.000
_cell.angle_alpha   90.00
_cell.angle_beta   90.00
_cell.angle_gamma   90.00
#
_symmetry.space_group_name_H-M   'P 1'
#
loop_
_entity.id
_entity.type
_entity.pdbx_description
1 polymer ?
#
loop_
_entity_poly.entity_id
_entity_poly.type
_entity_poly.pdbx_seq_one_letter_code
_entity_poly.pdbx_strand_id
1 'polypeptide(L)' 'MSNPPPKITKSCPDCGHPLILRTNRQNGSQFLGCQDYPTCKHTEPVPESYLLRLQGVKDMFEEGEP' A
#
# COMPACT_ATOMS: atom_id res chain seq x y z
N MET A 1 -22.64 -3.11 4.62
CA MET A 1 -21.67 -2.18 5.23
C MET A 1 -20.49 -2.08 4.28
N SER A 2 -20.40 -1.02 3.49
CA SER A 2 -19.27 -0.81 2.56
C SER A 2 -18.05 -0.48 3.39
N ASN A 3 -17.12 -1.42 3.56
CA ASN A 3 -15.84 -1.13 4.17
C ASN A 3 -15.04 -0.31 3.15
N PRO A 4 -14.85 1.01 3.34
CA PRO A 4 -14.06 1.79 2.40
C PRO A 4 -12.64 1.21 2.38
N PRO A 5 -12.00 1.12 1.19
CA PRO A 5 -10.63 0.65 1.14
C PRO A 5 -9.79 1.53 2.08
N PRO A 6 -8.86 0.94 2.86
CA PRO A 6 -7.99 1.70 3.72
C PRO A 6 -7.31 2.79 2.87
N LYS A 7 -7.34 4.04 3.35
CA LYS A 7 -6.75 5.16 2.62
C LYS A 7 -5.31 5.36 3.10
N ILE A 8 -4.36 5.35 2.18
CA ILE A 8 -2.97 5.68 2.49
C ILE A 8 -2.82 7.19 2.44
N THR A 9 -2.67 7.82 3.60
CA THR A 9 -2.57 9.29 3.76
C THR A 9 -1.12 9.79 3.77
N LYS A 10 -0.19 9.01 3.22
CA LYS A 10 1.24 9.35 3.24
C LYS A 10 1.59 10.30 2.08
N SER A 11 2.32 11.37 2.39
CA SER A 11 2.88 12.28 1.40
C SER A 11 4.28 11.81 0.98
N CYS A 12 4.61 12.03 -0.29
CA CYS A 12 5.91 11.76 -0.87
C CYS A 12 6.97 12.71 -0.28
N PRO A 13 8.10 12.21 0.23
CA PRO A 13 9.17 13.05 0.78
C PRO A 13 9.89 13.89 -0.29
N ASP A 14 9.93 13.45 -1.55
CA ASP A 14 10.64 14.15 -2.63
C ASP A 14 9.88 15.35 -3.20
N CYS A 15 8.56 15.29 -3.25
CA CYS A 15 7.73 16.29 -3.93
C CYS A 15 6.51 16.77 -3.13
N GLY A 16 6.18 16.13 -2.00
CA GLY A 16 5.03 16.47 -1.17
C GLY A 16 3.67 15.97 -1.69
N HIS A 17 3.60 15.40 -2.90
CA HIS A 17 2.36 14.83 -3.44
C HIS A 17 1.95 13.54 -2.70
N PRO A 18 0.65 13.19 -2.68
CA PRO A 18 0.20 11.98 -2.01
C PRO A 18 0.72 10.71 -2.72
N LEU A 19 1.06 9.70 -1.92
CA LEU A 19 1.39 8.36 -2.38
C LEU A 19 0.10 7.55 -2.56
N ILE A 20 -0.02 6.90 -3.72
CA ILE A 20 -1.17 6.09 -4.07
C ILE A 20 -0.76 4.62 -4.22
N LEU A 21 -1.69 3.71 -3.90
CA LEU A 21 -1.50 2.29 -4.11
C LEU A 21 -1.49 1.98 -5.60
N ARG A 22 -0.44 1.31 -6.07
CA ARG A 22 -0.32 0.78 -7.41
C ARG A 22 -0.03 -0.71 -7.35
N THR A 23 -0.51 -1.44 -8.35
CA THR A 23 -0.24 -2.87 -8.49
C THR A 23 0.72 -3.07 -9.65
N ASN A 24 1.82 -3.78 -9.41
CA ASN A 24 2.76 -4.12 -10.46
C ASN A 24 2.15 -5.24 -11.33
N ARG A 25 2.08 -4.98 -12.64
CA ARG A 25 1.49 -5.90 -13.62
C ARG A 25 2.30 -7.20 -13.78
N GLN A 26 3.61 -7.17 -13.54
CA GLN A 26 4.47 -8.33 -13.76
C GLN A 26 4.36 -9.38 -12.66
N ASN A 27 4.33 -8.96 -11.40
CA ASN A 27 4.34 -9.85 -10.23
C ASN A 27 3.06 -9.76 -9.37
N GLY A 28 2.14 -8.85 -9.70
CA GLY A 28 0.91 -8.62 -8.92
C GLY A 28 1.15 -7.93 -7.57
N SER A 29 2.37 -7.57 -7.23
CA SER A 29 2.70 -6.97 -5.94
C SER A 29 2.18 -5.54 -5.85
N GLN A 30 1.66 -5.17 -4.67
CA GLN A 30 1.18 -3.82 -4.40
C GLN A 30 2.33 -2.97 -3.85
N PHE A 31 2.43 -1.74 -4.33
CA PHE A 31 3.44 -0.76 -3.91
C PHE A 31 2.83 0.64 -3.83
N LEU A 32 3.42 1.50 -3.00
CA LEU A 32 3.09 2.91 -2.97
C LEU A 32 3.89 3.64 -4.03
N GLY A 33 3.21 4.34 -4.93
CA GLY A 33 3.84 5.18 -5.95
C GLY A 33 3.35 6.61 -5.84
N CYS A 34 4.21 7.58 -6.14
CA CYS A 34 3.80 8.98 -6.19
C CYS A 34 2.67 9.19 -7.21
N GLN A 35 1.70 10.05 -6.85
CA GLN A 35 0.66 10.44 -7.78
C GLN A 35 1.23 11.18 -8.99
N ASP A 36 2.32 11.93 -8.81
CA ASP A 36 2.94 12.78 -9.84
C ASP A 36 3.91 12.03 -10.77
N TYR A 37 3.76 10.72 -10.92
CA TYR A 37 4.55 9.96 -11.91
C TYR A 37 4.14 10.36 -13.35
N PRO A 38 5.08 10.62 -14.29
CA PRO A 38 6.51 10.27 -14.28
C PRO A 38 7.46 11.34 -13.72
N THR A 39 6.96 12.51 -13.32
CA THR A 39 7.75 13.61 -12.76
C THR A 39 8.43 13.20 -11.45
N CYS A 40 7.69 12.50 -10.58
CA CYS A 40 8.20 11.90 -9.36
C CYS A 40 8.17 10.36 -9.46
N LYS A 41 9.35 9.74 -9.41
CA LYS A 41 9.53 8.27 -9.45
C LYS A 41 9.67 7.63 -8.07
N HIS A 42 9.35 8.36 -7.01
CA HIS A 42 9.40 7.83 -5.65
C HIS A 42 8.42 6.67 -5.50
N THR A 43 8.93 5.55 -4.99
CA THR A 43 8.15 4.35 -4.69
C THR A 43 8.54 3.80 -3.34
N GLU A 44 7.56 3.22 -2.66
CA GLU A 44 7.76 2.64 -1.35
C GLU A 44 7.01 1.31 -1.21
N PRO A 45 7.50 0.39 -0.37
CA PRO A 45 6.74 -0.79 -0.02
C PRO A 45 5.46 -0.40 0.72
N VAL A 46 4.38 -1.13 0.44
CA VAL A 46 3.13 -0.98 1.18
C VAL A 46 3.33 -1.63 2.55
N PRO A 47 2.95 -0.95 3.66
CA PRO A 47 3.06 -1.55 4.98
C PRO A 47 2.24 -2.83 5.06
N GLU A 48 2.78 -3.84 5.74
CA GLU A 48 2.20 -5.18 5.81
C GLU A 48 0.78 -5.16 6.37
N SER A 49 0.52 -4.37 7.41
CA SER A 49 -0.81 -4.14 7.98
C SER A 49 -1.87 -3.67 6.98
N TYR A 50 -1.47 -3.01 5.90
CA TYR A 50 -2.35 -2.58 4.83
C TYR A 50 -2.61 -3.69 3.81
N LEU A 51 -1.59 -4.50 3.49
CA LEU A 51 -1.74 -5.69 2.64
C LEU A 51 -2.72 -6.68 3.28
N LEU A 52 -2.57 -6.95 4.59
CA LEU A 52 -3.49 -7.79 5.36
C LEU A 52 -4.95 -7.31 5.25
N ARG A 53 -5.18 -5.99 5.25
CA ARG A 53 -6.52 -5.41 5.16
C ARG A 53 -7.13 -5.44 3.78
N LEU A 54 -6.32 -5.36 2.72
CA LEU A 54 -6.82 -5.42 1.34
C LEU A 54 -7.15 -6.83 0.88
N GLN A 55 -6.45 -7.83 1.39
CA GLN A 55 -6.50 -9.16 0.80
C GLN A 55 -7.67 -10.01 1.31
N GLY A 56 -8.34 -9.64 2.41
CA GLY A 56 -9.57 -10.32 2.87
C GLY A 56 -9.44 -11.83 3.14
N VAL A 57 -8.20 -12.35 3.17
CA VAL A 57 -7.82 -13.73 3.48
C VAL A 57 -7.03 -13.65 4.80
N LYS A 58 -7.54 -14.07 5.95
CA LYS A 58 -7.85 -15.45 6.37
C LYS A 58 -6.64 -16.38 6.28
N ASP A 59 -5.58 -16.04 6.99
CA ASP A 59 -4.70 -16.99 7.68
C ASP A 59 -4.39 -16.35 9.03
N MET A 60 -5.03 -16.82 10.09
CA MET A 60 -4.44 -17.80 11.02
C MET A 60 -3.21 -17.19 11.70
N PHE A 61 -3.48 -16.56 12.84
CA PHE A 61 -2.50 -16.35 13.91
C PHE A 61 -1.90 -17.72 14.29
N GLU A 62 -0.76 -18.08 13.70
CA GLU A 62 0.24 -19.00 14.25
C GLU A 62 1.52 -18.16 14.29
N GLU A 63 2.05 -17.66 15.40
CA GLU A 63 1.85 -17.92 16.82
C GLU A 63 2.20 -16.63 17.61
N GLY A 64 1.55 -16.45 18.77
CA GLY A 64 1.91 -15.55 19.88
C GLY A 64 2.80 -14.33 19.64
N GLU A 65 2.20 -13.14 19.62
CA GLU A 65 2.88 -11.95 20.17
C GLU A 65 2.83 -12.04 21.72
N PRO A 66 3.94 -11.76 22.44
CA PRO A 66 4.03 -11.94 23.90
C PRO A 66 3.12 -11.01 24.71
#